data_AF-A0A3M2D814-F1
#
_entry.id   AF-A0A3M2D814-F1
#
_cell.length_a   1.000
_cell.length_b   1.000
_cell.length_c   1.000
_cell.angle_alpha   90.00
_cell.angle_beta   90.00
_cell.angle_gamma   90.00
#
_symmetry.space_group_name_H-M   'P 1'
#
loop_
_entity.id
_entity.type
_entity.pdbx_description
1 polymer ?
#
loop_
_entity_poly.entity_id
_entity_poly.type
_entity_poly.pdbx_seq_one_letter_code
_entity_poly.pdbx_strand_id
1 'polypeptide(L)'
;MRIGASFLISFTLLVCLSLARNVTTAIPSHASGAVEPTKSLADEMLQPADFFQDFPEIKWNMSWAETKKAIERKGINPVSFKNAQTELAWDGKFNGMDGRGTVLFKENGQMYEIAVIIYAFDKRKEVFEQLRMKIEKKHGAATEEQDTSVATSKVWKLKNGFAIELRLIKDDNSPVIDIHWVKE
;
A
#
# COMPACT_ATOMS: atom_id res chain seq x y z
N MET A 1 -40.00 40.56 26.11
CA MET A 1 -41.38 40.19 26.52
C MET A 1 -42.26 40.22 25.27
N ARG A 2 -43.20 39.26 25.13
CA ARG A 2 -43.88 38.74 23.89
C ARG A 2 -43.04 37.64 23.21
N ILE A 3 -43.28 36.33 23.38
CA ILE A 3 -44.44 35.41 23.19
C ILE A 3 -44.83 35.23 21.72
N GLY A 4 -44.79 33.97 21.26
CA GLY A 4 -45.45 33.43 20.06
C GLY A 4 -44.44 32.80 19.10
N ALA A 5 -44.59 31.59 18.56
CA ALA A 5 -45.65 30.60 18.66
C ALA A 5 -45.06 29.24 18.23
N SER A 6 -45.58 28.17 18.83
CA SER A 6 -45.32 26.78 18.49
C SER A 6 -45.75 26.44 17.06
N PHE A 7 -44.96 25.64 16.35
CA PHE A 7 -45.47 24.75 15.30
C PHE A 7 -44.73 23.39 15.36
N LEU A 8 -45.39 22.43 16.01
CA LEU A 8 -45.35 21.01 15.64
C LEU A 8 -45.87 20.86 14.20
N ILE A 9 -45.46 19.80 13.49
CA ILE A 9 -46.13 18.95 12.45
C ILE A 9 -44.96 18.33 11.62
N SER A 10 -44.82 17.06 11.26
CA SER A 10 -45.48 15.78 11.56
C SER A 10 -44.53 14.66 11.11
N PHE A 11 -44.63 13.53 11.80
CA PHE A 11 -44.03 12.24 11.47
C PHE A 11 -44.84 11.58 10.33
N THR A 12 -44.19 11.15 9.25
CA THR A 12 -44.84 10.28 8.25
C THR A 12 -43.99 9.04 8.05
N LEU A 13 -44.40 7.98 8.74
CA LEU A 13 -43.98 6.60 8.50
C LEU A 13 -44.81 6.08 7.32
N LEU A 14 -44.18 5.76 6.18
CA LEU A 14 -44.85 5.08 5.08
C LEU A 14 -44.42 3.61 5.06
N VAL A 15 -45.30 2.75 5.58
CA VAL A 15 -45.26 1.31 5.43
C VAL A 15 -46.02 0.97 4.15
N CYS A 16 -45.33 0.43 3.14
CA CYS A 16 -45.97 -0.23 2.02
C CYS A 16 -45.69 -1.74 2.12
N LEU A 17 -46.62 -2.46 2.75
CA LEU A 17 -46.84 -3.87 2.44
C LEU A 17 -47.58 -3.95 1.10
N SER A 18 -47.01 -4.64 0.13
CA SER A 18 -47.77 -5.16 -1.00
C SER A 18 -47.39 -6.61 -1.31
N LEU A 19 -48.37 -7.46 -1.00
CA LEU A 19 -48.81 -8.67 -1.69
C LEU A 19 -47.78 -9.55 -2.42
N ALA A 20 -47.64 -10.75 -1.86
CA ALA A 20 -47.25 -11.95 -2.59
C ALA A 20 -48.08 -12.13 -3.87
N ARG A 21 -47.39 -12.26 -5.01
CA ARG A 21 -47.92 -12.90 -6.21
C ARG A 21 -47.02 -14.08 -6.54
N ASN A 22 -47.61 -15.27 -6.44
CA ASN A 22 -47.04 -16.51 -6.96
C ASN A 22 -46.74 -16.33 -8.45
N VAL A 23 -45.46 -16.39 -8.81
CA VAL A 23 -45.03 -16.67 -10.17
C VAL A 23 -44.20 -17.95 -10.10
N THR A 24 -44.83 -19.06 -10.47
CA THR A 24 -44.16 -20.31 -10.78
C THR A 24 -43.44 -20.13 -12.12
N THR A 25 -42.11 -20.00 -12.08
CA THR A 25 -41.27 -20.12 -13.27
C THR A 25 -40.22 -21.19 -13.00
N ALA A 26 -40.10 -22.11 -13.96
CA ALA A 26 -39.28 -23.30 -13.95
C ALA A 26 -37.83 -23.04 -13.50
N ILE A 27 -37.29 -23.98 -12.74
CA ILE A 27 -35.88 -24.04 -12.34
C ILE A 27 -35.07 -24.45 -13.58
N PRO A 28 -34.19 -23.60 -14.14
CA PRO A 28 -33.10 -24.13 -14.94
C PRO A 28 -32.03 -24.62 -13.97
N SER A 29 -31.73 -25.92 -14.02
CA SER A 29 -30.60 -26.53 -13.30
C SER A 29 -29.31 -25.80 -13.70
N HIS A 30 -28.89 -24.83 -12.90
CA HIS A 30 -27.54 -24.31 -12.99
C HIS A 30 -26.64 -25.34 -12.32
N ALA A 31 -25.79 -25.92 -13.15
CA ALA A 31 -24.65 -26.71 -12.72
C ALA A 31 -23.96 -25.98 -11.57
N SER A 32 -23.69 -26.73 -10.50
CA SER A 32 -22.84 -26.32 -9.39
C SER A 32 -21.43 -26.10 -9.92
N GLY A 33 -21.20 -24.95 -10.56
CA GLY A 33 -19.87 -24.40 -10.74
C GLY A 33 -19.36 -24.07 -9.35
N ALA A 34 -18.26 -24.69 -8.95
CA ALA A 34 -17.52 -24.29 -7.77
C ALA A 34 -17.31 -22.77 -7.85
N VAL A 35 -17.89 -22.04 -6.91
CA VAL A 35 -17.55 -20.64 -6.70
C VAL A 35 -16.10 -20.67 -6.26
N GLU A 36 -15.18 -20.30 -7.16
CA GLU A 36 -13.80 -20.05 -6.76
C GLU A 36 -13.85 -19.06 -5.59
N PRO A 37 -13.16 -19.35 -4.46
CA PRO A 37 -13.11 -18.40 -3.37
C PRO A 37 -12.54 -17.11 -3.96
N THR A 38 -13.33 -16.03 -3.90
CA THR A 38 -12.86 -14.69 -4.25
C THR A 38 -11.68 -14.44 -3.34
N LYS A 39 -10.45 -14.56 -3.87
CA LYS A 39 -9.24 -14.24 -3.13
C LYS A 39 -9.45 -12.85 -2.55
N SER A 40 -9.46 -12.76 -1.23
CA SER A 40 -9.52 -11.49 -0.55
C SER A 40 -8.36 -10.64 -1.07
N LEU A 41 -8.66 -9.45 -1.60
CA LEU A 41 -7.63 -8.44 -1.92
C LEU A 41 -6.78 -8.08 -0.68
N ALA A 42 -7.25 -8.43 0.52
CA ALA A 42 -6.49 -8.29 1.76
C ALA A 42 -5.32 -9.28 1.89
N ASP A 43 -5.26 -10.35 1.10
CA ASP A 43 -4.19 -11.36 1.16
C ASP A 43 -3.11 -11.15 0.10
N GLU A 44 -3.31 -10.21 -0.84
CA GLU A 44 -2.31 -9.88 -1.84
C GLU A 44 -1.27 -8.91 -1.26
N MET A 45 0.01 -9.28 -1.35
CA MET A 45 1.10 -8.44 -0.87
C MET A 45 1.21 -7.20 -1.76
N LEU A 46 1.23 -6.03 -1.11
CA LEU A 46 1.46 -4.74 -1.77
C LEU A 46 2.72 -4.81 -2.66
N GLN A 47 2.65 -4.15 -3.81
CA GLN A 47 3.78 -3.98 -4.71
C GLN A 47 4.16 -2.50 -4.74
N PRO A 48 5.44 -2.16 -4.96
CA PRO A 48 5.85 -0.76 -5.12
C PRO A 48 5.08 -0.01 -6.23
N ALA A 49 4.67 -0.72 -7.28
CA ALA A 49 3.86 -0.17 -8.37
C ALA A 49 2.48 0.36 -7.90
N ASP A 50 1.98 -0.12 -6.76
CA ASP A 50 0.75 0.41 -6.14
C ASP A 50 0.93 1.84 -5.62
N PHE A 51 2.18 2.23 -5.36
CA PHE A 51 2.56 3.53 -4.82
C PHE A 51 3.09 4.45 -5.89
N PHE A 52 3.98 3.94 -6.74
CA PHE A 52 4.72 4.71 -7.70
C PHE A 52 4.43 4.18 -9.10
N GLN A 53 3.68 4.95 -9.90
CA GLN A 53 3.26 4.55 -11.25
C GLN A 53 4.46 4.23 -12.17
N ASP A 54 5.57 4.92 -11.96
CA ASP A 54 6.78 4.75 -12.76
C ASP A 54 7.76 3.70 -12.21
N PHE A 55 7.40 2.98 -11.13
CA PHE A 55 8.27 1.95 -10.57
C PHE A 55 8.55 0.86 -11.62
N PRO A 56 9.78 0.32 -11.69
CA PRO A 56 10.07 -0.82 -12.56
C PRO A 56 9.15 -2.01 -12.27
N GLU A 57 8.69 -2.71 -13.31
CA GLU A 57 7.84 -3.89 -13.15
C GLU A 57 8.67 -5.07 -12.60
N ILE A 58 8.76 -5.14 -11.26
CA ILE A 58 9.50 -6.14 -10.52
C ILE A 58 8.52 -7.12 -9.88
N LYS A 59 8.83 -8.42 -9.96
CA LYS A 59 8.07 -9.49 -9.32
C LYS A 59 8.97 -10.29 -8.39
N TRP A 60 8.41 -10.78 -7.29
CA TRP A 60 9.13 -11.49 -6.22
C TRP A 60 9.89 -12.75 -6.65
N ASN A 61 9.52 -13.35 -7.77
CA ASN A 61 10.17 -14.55 -8.30
C ASN A 61 11.21 -14.25 -9.39
N MET A 62 11.47 -12.97 -9.70
CA MET A 62 12.52 -12.60 -10.64
C MET A 62 13.90 -12.87 -10.03
N SER A 63 14.79 -13.40 -10.85
CA SER A 63 16.22 -13.46 -10.55
C SER A 63 16.82 -12.05 -10.48
N TRP A 64 18.04 -11.96 -9.94
CA TRP A 64 18.81 -10.71 -9.92
C TRP A 64 18.97 -10.10 -11.32
N ALA A 65 19.30 -10.93 -12.32
CA ALA A 65 19.51 -10.47 -13.70
C ALA A 65 18.21 -9.97 -14.35
N GLU A 66 17.09 -10.66 -14.13
CA GLU A 66 15.78 -10.23 -14.62
C GLU A 66 15.35 -8.92 -13.96
N THR A 67 15.60 -8.79 -12.66
CA THR A 67 15.29 -7.58 -11.90
C THR A 67 16.12 -6.40 -12.40
N LYS A 68 17.44 -6.58 -12.55
CA LYS A 68 18.32 -5.55 -13.14
C LYS A 68 17.83 -5.09 -14.50
N LYS A 69 17.47 -6.04 -15.38
CA LYS A 69 16.93 -5.74 -16.71
C LYS A 69 15.59 -5.01 -16.64
N ALA A 70 14.72 -5.33 -15.68
CA ALA A 70 13.45 -4.63 -15.48
C ALA A 70 13.67 -3.16 -15.08
N ILE A 71 14.66 -2.89 -14.22
CA ILE A 71 15.06 -1.52 -13.84
C ILE A 71 15.65 -0.78 -15.06
N GLU A 72 16.54 -1.42 -15.81
CA GLU A 72 17.19 -0.83 -17.00
C GLU A 72 16.19 -0.46 -18.11
N ARG A 73 15.10 -1.20 -18.27
CA ARG A 73 14.02 -0.86 -19.24
C ARG A 73 13.35 0.48 -18.96
N LYS A 74 13.43 0.99 -17.73
CA LYS A 74 12.95 2.33 -17.37
C LYS A 74 14.00 3.43 -17.62
N GLY A 75 15.13 3.09 -18.25
CA GLY A 75 16.24 4.02 -18.49
C GLY A 75 17.09 4.29 -17.24
N ILE A 76 16.98 3.43 -16.22
CA ILE A 76 17.68 3.57 -14.94
C ILE A 76 18.91 2.66 -14.95
N ASN A 77 20.04 3.14 -14.44
CA ASN A 77 21.24 2.32 -14.28
C ASN A 77 21.40 1.94 -12.80
N PRO A 78 20.91 0.76 -12.36
CA PRO A 78 21.04 0.36 -10.97
C PRO A 78 22.50 0.04 -10.62
N VAL A 79 22.91 0.48 -9.45
CA VAL A 79 24.18 0.12 -8.83
C VAL A 79 24.02 -1.20 -8.10
N SER A 80 24.93 -2.13 -8.36
CA SER A 80 25.04 -3.36 -7.57
C SER A 80 25.89 -3.08 -6.34
N PHE A 81 25.35 -3.32 -5.16
CA PHE A 81 26.14 -3.33 -3.94
C PHE A 81 26.45 -4.79 -3.57
N LYS A 82 27.70 -5.03 -3.13
CA LYS A 82 28.31 -6.34 -2.79
C LYS A 82 28.68 -7.26 -3.97
N ASN A 83 29.79 -7.98 -3.79
CA ASN A 83 30.33 -8.97 -4.75
C ASN A 83 29.42 -10.19 -4.97
N ALA A 84 28.35 -10.33 -4.19
CA ALA A 84 27.47 -11.49 -4.14
C ALA A 84 26.09 -11.27 -4.81
N GLN A 85 25.89 -10.19 -5.59
CA GLN A 85 24.60 -9.91 -6.24
C GLN A 85 23.42 -9.89 -5.26
N THR A 86 23.62 -9.31 -4.07
CA THR A 86 22.61 -9.33 -3.00
C THR A 86 21.77 -8.05 -2.96
N GLU A 87 22.15 -7.04 -3.73
CA GLU A 87 21.48 -5.74 -3.70
C GLU A 87 21.56 -5.04 -5.06
N LEU A 88 20.43 -4.47 -5.48
CA LEU A 88 20.32 -3.52 -6.58
C LEU A 88 19.72 -2.24 -6.04
N ALA A 89 20.42 -1.11 -6.16
CA ALA A 89 19.92 0.19 -5.72
C ALA A 89 20.02 1.23 -6.83
N TRP A 90 19.09 2.18 -6.84
CA TRP A 90 19.10 3.29 -7.79
C TRP A 90 18.46 4.53 -7.19
N ASP A 91 18.98 5.69 -7.58
CA ASP A 91 18.36 6.96 -7.27
C ASP A 91 17.31 7.29 -8.34
N GLY A 92 16.22 7.94 -7.93
CA GLY A 92 15.11 8.25 -8.83
C GLY A 92 14.09 9.19 -8.20
N LYS A 93 12.98 9.41 -8.93
CA LYS A 93 11.84 10.16 -8.43
C LYS A 93 10.70 9.23 -8.05
N PHE A 94 10.22 9.36 -6.82
CA PHE A 94 9.13 8.57 -6.24
C PHE A 94 8.03 9.53 -5.80
N ASN A 95 6.90 9.51 -6.52
CA ASN A 95 5.78 10.43 -6.30
C ASN A 95 6.20 11.92 -6.40
N GLY A 96 7.08 12.23 -7.36
CA GLY A 96 7.60 13.59 -7.61
C GLY A 96 8.77 14.02 -6.71
N MET A 97 9.13 13.23 -5.69
CA MET A 97 10.22 13.53 -4.76
C MET A 97 11.45 12.69 -5.09
N ASP A 98 12.63 13.22 -4.80
CA ASP A 98 13.86 12.45 -4.95
C ASP A 98 13.91 11.33 -3.89
N GLY A 99 14.51 10.21 -4.25
CA GLY A 99 14.58 9.04 -3.39
C GLY A 99 15.50 7.97 -3.93
N ARG A 100 15.52 6.83 -3.23
CA ARG A 100 16.28 5.65 -3.60
C ARG A 100 15.40 4.42 -3.55
N GLY A 101 15.38 3.65 -4.63
CA GLY A 101 14.81 2.30 -4.65
C GLY A 101 15.91 1.27 -4.42
N THR A 102 15.60 0.22 -3.68
CA THR A 102 16.49 -0.90 -3.41
C THR A 102 15.73 -2.21 -3.54
N VAL A 103 16.36 -3.23 -4.12
CA VAL A 103 15.89 -4.61 -4.11
C VAL A 103 16.97 -5.47 -3.47
N LEU A 104 16.61 -6.26 -2.46
CA LEU A 104 17.52 -7.15 -1.75
C LEU A 104 17.21 -8.62 -2.03
N PHE A 105 18.29 -9.37 -2.18
CA PHE A 105 18.29 -10.80 -2.47
C PHE A 105 19.05 -11.55 -1.36
N LYS A 106 18.53 -12.73 -1.01
CA LYS A 106 19.24 -13.73 -0.20
C LYS A 106 20.41 -14.29 -1.02
N GLU A 107 21.37 -14.93 -0.35
CA GLU A 107 22.55 -15.52 -1.01
C GLU A 107 22.20 -16.60 -2.04
N ASN A 108 21.05 -17.26 -1.88
CA ASN A 108 20.52 -18.23 -2.83
C ASN A 108 19.85 -17.58 -4.07
N GLY A 109 19.91 -16.26 -4.22
CA GLY A 109 19.35 -15.49 -5.34
C GLY A 109 17.86 -15.17 -5.20
N GLN A 110 17.21 -15.53 -4.10
CA GLN A 110 15.80 -15.23 -3.87
C GLN A 110 15.61 -13.79 -3.39
N MET A 111 14.77 -13.02 -4.09
CA MET A 111 14.33 -11.70 -3.63
C MET A 111 13.52 -11.84 -2.33
N TYR A 112 13.86 -11.05 -1.32
CA TYR A 112 13.15 -11.05 -0.04
C TYR A 112 12.68 -9.67 0.41
N GLU A 113 13.24 -8.60 -0.17
CA GLU A 113 12.84 -7.25 0.19
C GLU A 113 12.91 -6.30 -1.01
N ILE A 114 11.95 -5.39 -1.07
CA ILE A 114 12.02 -4.17 -1.86
C ILE A 114 11.89 -3.02 -0.86
N ALA A 115 12.71 -1.99 -1.00
CA ALA A 115 12.68 -0.81 -0.15
C ALA A 115 12.70 0.47 -1.00
N VAL A 116 12.01 1.51 -0.53
CA VAL A 116 12.03 2.85 -1.13
C VAL A 116 12.20 3.90 -0.05
N ILE A 117 13.28 4.67 -0.15
CA ILE A 117 13.57 5.83 0.68
C ILE A 117 13.12 7.08 -0.08
N ILE A 118 12.29 7.92 0.54
CA ILE A 118 11.83 9.20 -0.02
C ILE A 118 12.41 10.37 0.79
N TYR A 119 13.04 11.31 0.08
CA TYR A 119 13.56 12.56 0.65
C TYR A 119 12.50 13.66 0.54
N ALA A 120 11.60 13.71 1.53
CA ALA A 120 10.42 14.59 1.53
C ALA A 120 10.59 15.92 2.30
N PHE A 121 11.78 16.21 2.82
CA PHE A 121 12.18 17.42 3.56
C PHE A 121 11.16 17.94 4.57
N ASP A 122 10.76 19.19 4.42
CA ASP A 122 9.77 19.90 5.22
C ASP A 122 8.38 19.23 5.13
N LYS A 123 8.08 18.58 4.01
CA LYS A 123 6.79 17.91 3.74
C LYS A 123 6.71 16.47 4.23
N ARG A 124 7.74 15.92 4.88
CA ARG A 124 7.77 14.48 5.26
C ARG A 124 6.56 13.97 6.05
N LYS A 125 6.01 14.78 6.97
CA LYS A 125 4.82 14.39 7.74
C LYS A 125 3.57 14.33 6.85
N GLU A 126 3.40 15.34 6.01
CA GLU A 126 2.30 15.40 5.05
C GLU A 126 2.37 14.23 4.07
N VAL A 127 3.56 13.98 3.51
CA VAL A 127 3.80 12.89 2.57
C VAL A 127 3.58 11.52 3.23
N PHE A 128 4.05 11.33 4.47
CA PHE A 128 3.80 10.12 5.23
C PHE A 128 2.30 9.86 5.43
N GLU A 129 1.53 10.88 5.85
CA GLU A 129 0.08 10.74 6.02
C GLU A 129 -0.64 10.48 4.69
N GLN A 130 -0.22 11.13 3.59
CA GLN A 130 -0.77 10.86 2.26
C GLN A 130 -0.52 9.40 1.83
N LEU A 131 0.69 8.89 2.05
CA LEU A 131 1.02 7.50 1.76
C LEU A 131 0.21 6.55 2.64
N ARG A 132 0.10 6.81 3.95
CA ARG A 132 -0.73 6.03 4.88
C ARG A 132 -2.18 5.95 4.41
N MET A 133 -2.81 7.09 4.12
CA MET A 133 -4.21 7.15 3.64
C MET A 133 -4.40 6.40 2.32
N LYS A 134 -3.44 6.49 1.39
CA LYS A 134 -3.49 5.77 0.11
C LYS A 134 -3.53 4.25 0.34
N ILE A 135 -2.78 3.76 1.33
CA ILE A 135 -2.75 2.34 1.66
C ILE A 135 -4.02 1.90 2.36
N GLU A 136 -4.45 2.63 3.38
CA GLU A 136 -5.67 2.30 4.14
C GLU A 136 -6.89 2.21 3.22
N LYS A 137 -6.98 3.11 2.24
CA LYS A 137 -8.03 3.08 1.23
C LYS A 137 -8.01 1.80 0.39
N LYS A 138 -6.84 1.23 0.11
CA LYS A 138 -6.68 0.07 -0.79
C LYS A 138 -6.75 -1.28 -0.06
N HIS A 139 -6.21 -1.37 1.16
CA HIS A 139 -6.07 -2.64 1.91
C HIS A 139 -6.78 -2.66 3.27
N GLY A 140 -7.51 -1.61 3.61
CA GLY A 140 -8.20 -1.49 4.89
C GLY A 140 -7.30 -0.96 6.01
N ALA A 141 -7.88 -0.85 7.21
CA ALA A 141 -7.18 -0.27 8.36
C ALA A 141 -5.98 -1.13 8.77
N ALA A 142 -4.82 -0.50 8.99
CA ALA A 142 -3.67 -1.15 9.59
C ALA A 142 -3.58 -0.87 11.09
N THR A 143 -2.65 -1.54 11.73
CA THR A 143 -2.29 -1.30 13.13
C THR A 143 -1.06 -0.40 13.15
N GLU A 144 -1.19 0.81 13.71
CA GLU A 144 -0.02 1.66 14.00
C GLU A 144 0.78 0.98 15.12
N GLU A 145 2.02 0.58 14.82
CA GLU A 145 2.97 0.14 15.84
C GLU A 145 3.88 1.33 16.17
N GLN A 146 3.70 1.94 17.34
CA GLN A 146 4.66 2.93 17.81
C GLN A 146 5.97 2.22 18.18
N ASP A 147 6.93 2.19 17.25
CA ASP A 147 8.31 1.92 17.61
C ASP A 147 8.95 3.23 18.10
N THR A 148 9.22 3.29 19.42
CA THR A 148 9.76 4.48 20.10
C THR A 148 11.29 4.48 20.13
N SER A 149 11.95 3.98 19.08
CA SER A 149 13.41 4.07 18.97
C SER A 149 13.86 5.52 18.70
N VAL A 150 15.07 5.89 19.13
CA VAL A 150 15.61 7.27 19.00
C VAL A 150 15.77 7.71 17.53
N ALA A 151 15.69 6.77 16.58
CA ALA A 151 15.90 6.98 15.14
C ALA A 151 14.60 6.97 14.31
N THR A 152 13.46 6.56 14.89
CA THR A 152 12.19 6.41 14.16
C THR A 152 11.06 7.08 14.93
N SER A 153 10.33 8.01 14.31
CA SER A 153 9.22 8.70 14.98
C SER A 153 7.94 7.89 14.99
N LYS A 154 7.69 7.18 13.90
CA LYS A 154 6.48 6.38 13.69
C LYS A 154 6.81 5.24 12.73
N VAL A 155 6.31 4.06 13.05
CA VAL A 155 6.31 2.91 12.14
C VAL A 155 4.87 2.51 11.94
N TRP A 156 4.50 2.19 10.70
CA TRP A 156 3.15 1.74 10.38
C TRP A 156 3.29 0.48 9.55
N LYS A 157 2.86 -0.65 10.13
CA LYS A 157 3.01 -1.97 9.52
C LYS A 157 1.66 -2.53 9.10
N LEU A 158 1.68 -3.29 8.02
CA LEU A 158 0.58 -4.15 7.60
C LEU A 158 0.98 -5.62 7.78
N LYS A 159 -0.01 -6.49 7.96
CA LYS A 159 0.17 -7.92 8.21
C LYS A 159 0.89 -8.69 7.09
N ASN A 160 1.03 -8.12 5.89
CA ASN A 160 1.57 -8.81 4.72
C ASN A 160 3.03 -8.40 4.44
N GLY A 161 3.82 -8.16 5.49
CA GLY A 161 5.25 -7.80 5.35
C GLY A 161 5.50 -6.39 4.80
N PHE A 162 4.50 -5.51 4.84
CA PHE A 162 4.65 -4.11 4.42
C PHE A 162 4.86 -3.20 5.64
N ALA A 163 5.79 -2.25 5.52
CA ALA A 163 6.01 -1.20 6.52
C ALA A 163 6.24 0.16 5.86
N ILE A 164 5.76 1.22 6.50
CA ILE A 164 6.17 2.60 6.22
C ILE A 164 6.66 3.25 7.51
N GLU A 165 7.85 3.80 7.47
CA GLU A 165 8.55 4.39 8.60
C GLU A 165 8.74 5.89 8.37
N LEU A 166 8.39 6.70 9.35
CA LEU A 166 8.82 8.09 9.40
C LEU A 166 10.04 8.19 10.31
N ARG A 167 11.23 8.37 9.73
CA ARG A 167 12.48 8.44 10.49
C ARG A 167 12.71 9.80 11.15
N LEU A 168 13.26 9.76 12.36
CA LEU A 168 13.73 10.92 13.12
C LEU A 168 15.21 11.14 12.83
N ILE A 169 15.54 11.65 11.66
CA ILE A 169 16.91 12.11 11.44
C ILE A 169 17.03 13.54 11.99
N LYS A 170 18.10 13.80 12.76
CA LYS A 170 18.31 15.01 13.56
C LYS A 170 18.97 16.18 12.81
N ASP A 171 19.20 16.03 11.51
CA ASP A 171 19.78 17.08 10.66
C ASP A 171 18.65 17.84 9.95
N ASP A 172 18.74 19.17 9.93
CA ASP A 172 17.78 20.07 9.27
C ASP A 172 17.62 19.76 7.77
N ASN A 173 18.63 19.10 7.17
CA ASN A 173 18.61 18.62 5.79
C ASN A 173 18.18 17.15 5.63
N SER A 174 17.84 16.43 6.70
CA SER A 174 17.63 14.97 6.61
C SER A 174 16.21 14.52 6.97
N PRO A 175 15.35 14.37 5.95
CA PRO A 175 14.04 13.72 5.99
C PRO A 175 14.13 12.28 5.44
N VAL A 176 13.63 11.26 6.14
CA VAL A 176 13.46 9.93 5.51
C VAL A 176 12.11 9.36 5.84
N ILE A 177 11.35 9.09 4.78
CA ILE A 177 10.27 8.10 4.80
C ILE A 177 10.86 6.84 4.20
N ASP A 178 10.86 5.75 4.95
CA ASP A 178 11.28 4.44 4.46
C ASP A 178 10.05 3.58 4.22
N ILE A 179 9.99 2.89 3.10
CA ILE A 179 8.87 2.03 2.75
C ILE A 179 9.44 0.67 2.39
N HIS A 180 9.02 -0.36 3.10
CA HIS A 180 9.52 -1.71 2.94
C HIS A 180 8.39 -2.65 2.53
N TRP A 181 8.71 -3.54 1.60
CA TRP A 181 7.96 -4.74 1.30
C TRP A 181 8.89 -5.91 1.57
N VAL A 182 8.58 -6.73 2.56
CA VAL A 182 9.38 -7.85 3.02
C VAL A 182 8.59 -9.13 2.84
N LYS A 183 9.18 -10.11 2.16
CA LYS A 183 8.62 -11.45 2.01
C LYS A 183 9.31 -12.39 3.00
N GLU A 184 8.55 -12.86 3.99
CA GLU A 184 8.98 -13.88 4.96
C GLU A 184 9.42 -15.18 4.26
#